data_AF-M6D2L4-F1
#
_entry.id   AF-M6D2L4-F1
#
_cell.length_a   1.000
_cell.length_b   1.000
_cell.length_c   1.000
_cell.angle_alpha   90.00
_cell.angle_beta   90.00
_cell.angle_gamma   90.00
#
_symmetry.space_group_name_H-M   'P 1'
#
loop_
_entity.id
_entity.type
_entity.pdbx_description
1 polymer ?
#
loop_
_entity_poly.entity_id
_entity_poly.type
_entity_poly.pdbx_seq_one_letter_code
_entity_poly.pdbx_strand_id
1 'polypeptide(L)'
;MAKSFKDLDAQLSEYILSRSRISVQSSRMNSKLEKYVLRILTEVLEKLGQSRYIEMLYTITKEMAINGVKANQKRVFFEDLGLDIRNLEHYDQGLAQFKQNFSEKMADEYGKRCLARGVFVKITVTYTSEGLVVEVVNNTPVIDIEETRMREKMRKAMEYNDIAEFYMDNMDNTEGAGLGIALIMILLKSENIDPNLFRIHTDSSETIARVEIPFTDDYVTIRSKEINQVGNNK
;
A
#
# COMPACT_ATOMS: atom_id res chain seq x y z
N MET A 1 -7.25 12.86 16.09
CA MET A 1 -5.80 13.18 16.18
C MET A 1 -5.01 11.88 16.04
N ALA A 2 -4.01 11.84 15.16
CA ALA A 2 -3.11 10.69 15.06
C ALA A 2 -2.31 10.55 16.37
N LYS A 3 -2.37 9.38 17.02
CA LYS A 3 -1.65 9.11 18.27
C LYS A 3 -0.14 9.07 18.01
N SER A 4 0.65 9.51 18.98
CA SER A 4 2.10 9.43 18.83
C SER A 4 2.53 7.95 18.78
N PHE A 5 3.64 7.69 18.10
CA PHE A 5 4.18 6.33 17.97
C PHE A 5 4.44 5.64 19.32
N LYS A 6 4.73 6.42 20.38
CA LYS A 6 4.94 5.89 21.74
C LYS A 6 3.63 5.46 22.39
N ASP A 7 2.55 6.19 22.16
CA ASP A 7 1.23 5.89 22.74
C ASP A 7 0.60 4.64 22.10
N LEU A 8 0.81 4.47 20.80
CA LEU A 8 0.39 3.28 20.06
C LEU A 8 1.16 2.02 20.50
N ASP A 9 2.45 2.16 20.82
CA ASP A 9 3.30 1.04 21.23
C ASP A 9 2.92 0.50 22.62
N ALA A 10 2.56 1.37 23.56
CA ALA A 10 2.10 0.99 24.89
C ALA A 10 0.71 0.31 24.90
N GLN A 11 -0.13 0.62 23.90
CA GLN A 11 -1.51 0.13 23.80
C GLN A 11 -1.67 -1.02 22.79
N LEU A 12 -0.61 -1.41 22.07
CA LEU A 12 -0.70 -2.39 21.00
C LEU A 12 -1.29 -3.72 21.48
N SER A 13 -0.82 -4.23 22.62
CA SER A 13 -1.35 -5.47 23.21
C SER A 13 -2.85 -5.35 23.56
N GLU A 14 -3.31 -4.19 24.03
CA GLU A 14 -4.73 -3.94 24.32
C GLU A 14 -5.58 -3.88 23.05
N TYR A 15 -5.11 -3.21 21.99
CA TYR A 15 -5.78 -3.22 20.69
C TYR A 15 -5.87 -4.63 20.12
N ILE A 16 -4.81 -5.41 20.30
CA ILE A 16 -4.77 -6.79 19.83
C ILE A 16 -5.72 -7.68 20.64
N LEU A 17 -5.81 -7.47 21.96
CA LEU A 17 -6.77 -8.12 22.86
C LEU A 17 -8.21 -7.81 22.48
N SER A 18 -8.52 -6.54 22.26
CA SER A 18 -9.86 -6.07 21.89
C SER A 18 -10.24 -6.31 20.43
N ARG A 19 -9.34 -6.85 19.60
CA ARG A 19 -9.50 -6.97 18.13
C ARG A 19 -9.88 -5.64 17.48
N SER A 20 -9.32 -4.56 18.01
CA SER A 20 -9.58 -3.21 17.51
C SER A 20 -8.85 -2.98 16.18
N ARG A 21 -9.40 -2.08 15.36
CA ARG A 21 -8.71 -1.53 14.19
C ARG A 21 -7.40 -0.86 14.64
N ILE A 22 -6.28 -1.31 14.10
CA ILE A 22 -4.97 -0.70 14.36
C ILE A 22 -4.65 0.22 13.18
N SER A 23 -4.22 1.46 13.45
CA SER A 23 -3.90 2.41 12.38
C SER A 23 -2.68 3.25 12.73
N VAL A 24 -1.77 3.39 11.76
CA VAL A 24 -0.57 4.23 11.86
C VAL A 24 -0.49 5.16 10.66
N GLN A 25 -0.12 6.41 10.90
CA GLN A 25 0.01 7.45 9.87
C GLN A 25 1.44 7.96 9.82
N SER A 26 1.96 8.16 8.60
CA SER A 26 3.30 8.70 8.37
C SER A 26 3.38 9.38 7.02
N SER A 27 4.28 10.35 6.85
CA SER A 27 4.60 10.95 5.54
C SER A 27 5.76 10.23 4.82
N ARG A 28 6.39 9.25 5.48
CA ARG A 28 7.58 8.53 5.00
C ARG A 28 7.60 7.09 5.49
N MET A 29 8.20 6.21 4.70
CA MET A 29 8.58 4.87 5.16
C MET A 29 10.01 4.93 5.69
N ASN A 30 10.18 4.92 7.02
CA ASN A 30 11.49 4.89 7.66
C ASN A 30 11.64 3.61 8.49
N SER A 31 12.85 3.28 8.92
CA SER A 31 13.13 2.04 9.66
C SER A 31 12.31 1.90 10.95
N LYS A 32 11.86 3.02 11.54
CA LYS A 32 10.99 2.99 12.72
C LYS A 32 9.59 2.50 12.34
N LEU A 33 8.99 3.05 11.29
CA LEU A 33 7.68 2.62 10.78
C LEU A 33 7.72 1.17 10.30
N GLU A 34 8.78 0.78 9.56
CA GLU A 34 8.95 -0.60 9.09
C GLU A 34 8.94 -1.61 10.23
N LYS A 35 9.78 -1.38 11.27
CA LYS A 35 9.85 -2.26 12.45
C LYS A 35 8.50 -2.37 13.17
N TYR A 36 7.75 -1.27 13.23
CA TYR A 36 6.46 -1.25 13.91
C TYR A 36 5.35 -1.92 13.12
N VAL A 37 5.31 -1.72 11.80
CA VAL A 37 4.39 -2.44 10.91
C VAL A 37 4.66 -3.94 10.99
N LEU A 38 5.93 -4.36 10.92
CA LEU A 38 6.31 -5.75 11.10
C LEU A 38 5.82 -6.29 12.44
N ARG A 39 6.08 -5.56 13.54
CA ARG A 39 5.64 -5.93 14.88
C ARG A 39 4.12 -6.10 14.97
N ILE A 40 3.33 -5.16 14.45
CA ILE A 40 1.86 -5.25 14.43
C ILE A 40 1.43 -6.54 13.73
N LEU A 41 1.97 -6.81 12.53
CA LEU A 41 1.60 -7.97 11.74
C LEU A 41 2.01 -9.28 12.45
N THR A 42 3.22 -9.34 13.01
CA THR A 42 3.70 -10.48 13.80
C THR A 42 2.79 -10.76 14.99
N GLU A 43 2.55 -9.78 15.87
CA GLU A 43 1.76 -10.01 17.09
C GLU A 43 0.30 -10.39 16.76
N VAL A 44 -0.30 -9.80 15.71
CA VAL A 44 -1.65 -10.15 15.26
C VAL A 44 -1.70 -11.58 14.71
N LEU A 45 -0.79 -11.93 13.80
CA LEU A 45 -0.80 -13.23 13.11
C LEU A 45 -0.42 -14.37 14.03
N GLU A 46 0.57 -14.19 14.92
CA GLU A 46 0.94 -15.20 15.93
C GLU A 46 -0.24 -15.51 16.85
N LYS A 47 -0.95 -14.47 17.31
CA LYS A 47 -2.13 -14.66 18.16
C LYS A 47 -3.27 -15.42 17.45
N LEU A 48 -3.38 -15.27 16.14
CA LEU A 48 -4.37 -15.97 15.32
C LEU A 48 -3.89 -17.36 14.87
N GLY A 49 -2.65 -17.76 15.19
CA GLY A 49 -2.05 -19.01 14.74
C GLY A 49 -1.72 -19.01 13.24
N GLN A 50 -1.58 -17.84 12.63
CA GLN A 50 -1.42 -17.62 11.18
C GLN A 50 -0.03 -17.08 10.82
N SER A 51 1.01 -17.45 11.59
CA SER A 51 2.38 -16.94 11.45
C SER A 51 2.99 -17.15 10.05
N ARG A 52 2.50 -18.13 9.28
CA ARG A 52 2.93 -18.37 7.90
C ARG A 52 2.80 -17.13 6.99
N TYR A 53 1.84 -16.25 7.27
CA TYR A 53 1.59 -15.07 6.43
C TYR A 53 2.42 -13.85 6.80
N ILE A 54 3.25 -13.90 7.86
CA ILE A 54 3.96 -12.71 8.38
C ILE A 54 4.85 -12.08 7.31
N GLU A 55 5.70 -12.88 6.66
CA GLU A 55 6.66 -12.37 5.67
C GLU A 55 5.95 -11.80 4.43
N MET A 56 4.98 -12.55 3.91
CA MET A 56 4.15 -12.14 2.77
C MET A 56 3.42 -10.83 3.08
N LEU A 57 2.67 -10.76 4.19
CA LEU A 57 1.90 -9.57 4.55
C LEU A 57 2.78 -8.37 4.84
N TYR A 58 3.94 -8.57 5.49
CA TYR A 58 4.89 -7.49 5.73
C TYR A 58 5.40 -6.93 4.40
N THR A 59 5.81 -7.80 3.47
CA THR A 59 6.30 -7.40 2.15
C THR A 59 5.23 -6.66 1.35
N ILE A 60 4.01 -7.20 1.28
CA ILE A 60 2.88 -6.55 0.60
C ILE A 60 2.56 -5.19 1.24
N THR A 61 2.52 -5.11 2.58
CA THR A 61 2.25 -3.85 3.30
C THR A 61 3.33 -2.82 3.03
N LYS A 62 4.60 -3.23 3.03
CA LYS A 62 5.74 -2.37 2.74
C LYS A 62 5.66 -1.81 1.32
N GLU A 63 5.38 -2.67 0.32
CA GLU A 63 5.24 -2.24 -1.07
C GLU A 63 4.09 -1.26 -1.28
N MET A 64 2.91 -1.54 -0.71
CA MET A 64 1.77 -0.63 -0.77
C MET A 64 2.11 0.74 -0.16
N ALA A 65 2.75 0.76 1.01
CA ALA A 65 3.11 2.00 1.71
C ALA A 65 4.23 2.78 1.01
N ILE A 66 5.24 2.12 0.45
CA ILE A 66 6.28 2.77 -0.35
C ILE A 66 5.66 3.42 -1.60
N ASN A 67 4.74 2.72 -2.27
CA ASN A 67 4.05 3.27 -3.44
C ASN A 67 3.21 4.50 -3.10
N GLY A 68 2.47 4.47 -1.99
CA GLY A 68 1.71 5.62 -1.49
C GLY A 68 2.62 6.81 -1.13
N VAL A 69 3.76 6.55 -0.46
CA VAL A 69 4.75 7.60 -0.13
C VAL A 69 5.35 8.20 -1.41
N LYS A 70 5.69 7.38 -2.40
CA LYS A 70 6.23 7.85 -3.70
C LYS A 70 5.22 8.70 -4.46
N ALA A 71 3.94 8.31 -4.48
CA ALA A 71 2.87 9.10 -5.09
C ALA A 71 2.76 10.48 -4.43
N ASN A 72 2.75 10.50 -3.10
CA ASN A 72 2.74 11.74 -2.30
C ASN A 72 3.95 12.64 -2.59
N GLN A 73 5.16 12.08 -2.59
CA GLN A 73 6.39 12.81 -2.86
C GLN A 73 6.42 13.38 -4.28
N LYS A 74 5.98 12.60 -5.27
CA LYS A 74 5.85 13.06 -6.65
C LYS A 74 4.92 14.26 -6.72
N ARG A 75 3.77 14.21 -6.06
CA ARG A 75 2.82 15.33 -6.06
C ARG A 75 3.45 16.62 -5.51
N VAL A 76 4.12 16.53 -4.36
CA VAL A 76 4.81 17.69 -3.74
C VAL A 76 5.98 18.18 -4.61
N PHE A 77 6.70 17.28 -5.28
CA PHE A 77 7.78 17.61 -6.22
C PHE A 77 7.26 18.45 -7.40
N PHE A 78 6.13 18.07 -7.97
CA PHE A 78 5.49 18.84 -9.06
C PHE A 78 5.07 20.22 -8.60
N GLU A 79 4.46 20.32 -7.40
CA GLU A 79 4.05 21.59 -6.81
C GLU A 79 5.25 22.51 -6.56
N ASP A 80 6.36 21.98 -6.05
CA ASP A 80 7.59 22.74 -5.80
C ASP A 80 8.24 23.29 -7.08
N LEU A 81 8.07 22.59 -8.21
CA LEU A 81 8.56 23.04 -9.53
C LEU A 81 7.56 23.92 -10.29
N GLY A 82 6.36 24.14 -9.76
CA GLY A 82 5.29 24.84 -10.48
C GLY A 82 4.79 24.09 -11.72
N LEU A 83 4.98 22.77 -11.78
CA LEU A 83 4.52 21.93 -12.88
C LEU A 83 3.07 21.47 -12.65
N ASP A 84 2.22 21.69 -13.66
CA ASP A 84 0.88 21.10 -13.66
C ASP A 84 0.94 19.60 -13.99
N ILE A 85 0.69 18.75 -12.99
CA ILE A 85 0.69 17.29 -13.15
C ILE A 85 -0.35 16.79 -14.16
N ARG A 86 -1.39 17.58 -14.47
CA ARG A 86 -2.44 17.23 -15.44
C ARG A 86 -2.08 17.59 -16.87
N ASN A 87 -1.05 18.40 -17.06
CA ASN A 87 -0.50 18.68 -18.39
C ASN A 87 0.50 17.58 -18.77
N LEU A 88 0.33 16.98 -19.94
CA LEU A 88 1.15 15.84 -20.39
C LEU A 88 2.65 16.18 -20.53
N GLU A 89 2.98 17.35 -21.08
CA GLU A 89 4.37 17.78 -21.27
C GLU A 89 5.05 18.02 -19.92
N HIS A 90 4.37 18.74 -19.01
CA HIS A 90 4.83 18.93 -17.63
C HIS A 90 4.95 17.61 -16.88
N TYR A 91 4.02 16.67 -17.11
CA TYR A 91 4.05 15.35 -16.50
C TYR A 91 5.28 14.54 -16.91
N ASP A 92 5.57 14.48 -18.21
CA ASP A 92 6.74 13.76 -18.71
C ASP A 92 8.05 14.44 -18.26
N GLN A 93 8.12 15.77 -18.30
CA GLN A 93 9.24 16.54 -17.78
C GLN A 93 9.46 16.31 -16.28
N GLY A 94 8.40 16.44 -15.48
CA GLY A 94 8.46 16.27 -14.03
C GLY A 94 8.80 14.84 -13.63
N LEU A 95 8.32 13.84 -14.37
CA LEU A 95 8.66 12.43 -14.13
C LEU A 95 10.12 12.13 -14.46
N ALA A 96 10.66 12.69 -15.55
CA ALA A 96 12.08 12.56 -15.89
C ALA A 96 12.97 13.17 -14.81
N GLN A 97 12.66 14.39 -14.36
CA GLN A 97 13.38 15.05 -13.27
C GLN A 97 13.25 14.33 -11.94
N PHE A 98 12.05 13.82 -11.61
CA PHE A 98 11.82 13.06 -10.38
C PHE A 98 12.69 11.79 -10.37
N LYS A 99 12.73 11.04 -11.48
CA LYS A 99 13.57 9.84 -11.61
C LYS A 99 15.05 10.15 -11.55
N GLN A 100 15.52 11.19 -12.26
CA GLN A 100 16.93 11.56 -12.30
C GLN A 100 17.47 11.96 -10.92
N ASN A 101 16.64 12.65 -10.12
CA ASN A 101 17.02 13.15 -8.81
C ASN A 101 16.67 12.18 -7.66
N PHE A 102 16.01 11.05 -7.97
CA PHE A 102 15.56 10.09 -6.96
C PHE A 102 16.75 9.52 -6.21
N SER A 103 16.79 9.77 -4.91
CA SER A 103 17.83 9.34 -3.98
C SER A 103 17.23 9.19 -2.59
N GLU A 104 17.90 8.45 -1.70
CA GLU A 104 17.46 8.36 -0.30
C GLU A 104 17.37 9.74 0.36
N LYS A 105 18.31 10.64 0.04
CA LYS A 105 18.32 12.02 0.53
C LYS A 105 17.08 12.79 0.04
N MET A 106 16.75 12.67 -1.24
CA MET A 106 15.52 13.26 -1.79
C MET A 106 14.28 12.68 -1.10
N ALA A 107 14.21 11.36 -0.92
CA ALA A 107 13.08 10.72 -0.28
C ALA A 107 12.86 11.20 1.17
N ASP A 108 13.92 11.39 1.97
CA ASP A 108 13.78 11.96 3.31
C ASP A 108 13.36 13.44 3.27
N GLU A 109 13.94 14.22 2.37
CA GLU A 109 13.60 15.64 2.21
C GLU A 109 12.13 15.83 1.82
N TYR A 110 11.68 15.16 0.76
CA TYR A 110 10.29 15.21 0.32
C TYR A 110 9.35 14.56 1.33
N GLY A 111 9.81 13.58 2.13
CA GLY A 111 9.06 13.05 3.27
C GLY A 111 8.77 14.11 4.34
N LYS A 112 9.73 15.01 4.63
CA LYS A 112 9.52 16.16 5.54
C LYS A 112 8.60 17.21 4.92
N ARG A 113 8.74 17.48 3.63
CA ARG A 113 7.88 18.41 2.88
C ARG A 113 6.43 17.93 2.81
N CYS A 114 6.20 16.63 2.61
CA CYS A 114 4.88 16.00 2.69
C CYS A 114 4.27 16.19 4.09
N LEU A 115 5.05 15.95 5.14
CA LEU A 115 4.57 16.15 6.53
C LEU A 115 4.11 17.59 6.76
N ALA A 116 4.91 18.57 6.33
CA ALA A 116 4.59 19.99 6.47
C ALA A 116 3.31 20.40 5.73
N ARG A 117 2.95 19.69 4.64
CA ARG A 117 1.73 19.91 3.84
C ARG A 117 0.54 19.05 4.29
N GLY A 118 0.67 18.29 5.37
CA GLY A 118 -0.39 17.36 5.81
C GLY A 118 -0.62 16.18 4.86
N VAL A 119 0.38 15.85 4.04
CA VAL A 119 0.35 14.71 3.12
C VAL A 119 0.94 13.48 3.80
N PHE A 120 0.21 12.35 3.75
CA PHE A 120 0.54 11.14 4.50
C PHE A 120 0.10 9.86 3.79
N VAL A 121 0.66 8.75 4.26
CA VAL A 121 0.09 7.41 4.14
C VAL A 121 -0.46 6.97 5.49
N LYS A 122 -1.61 6.29 5.49
CA LYS A 122 -2.25 5.69 6.65
C LYS A 122 -2.37 4.20 6.41
N ILE A 123 -1.65 3.41 7.22
CA ILE A 123 -1.71 1.95 7.20
C ILE A 123 -2.72 1.52 8.26
N THR A 124 -3.70 0.73 7.87
CA THR A 124 -4.72 0.15 8.74
C THR A 124 -4.64 -1.35 8.68
N VAL A 125 -4.65 -2.00 9.85
CA VAL A 125 -4.82 -3.45 9.98
C VAL A 125 -6.15 -3.72 10.69
N THR A 126 -7.02 -4.49 10.05
CA THR A 126 -8.29 -4.98 10.61
C THR A 126 -8.31 -6.50 10.47
N TYR A 127 -8.79 -7.23 11.48
CA TYR A 127 -8.76 -8.68 11.42
C TYR A 127 -9.87 -9.32 12.25
N THR A 128 -10.19 -10.55 11.89
CA THR A 128 -11.14 -11.44 12.56
C THR A 128 -10.49 -12.82 12.73
N SER A 129 -11.24 -13.80 13.22
CA SER A 129 -10.81 -15.20 13.17
C SER A 129 -10.79 -15.78 11.74
N GLU A 130 -11.57 -15.20 10.82
CA GLU A 130 -11.74 -15.71 9.45
C GLU A 130 -10.74 -15.10 8.46
N GLY A 131 -10.12 -13.96 8.79
CA GLY A 131 -9.20 -13.29 7.88
C GLY A 131 -8.68 -11.95 8.38
N LEU A 132 -7.76 -11.38 7.63
CA LEU A 132 -7.09 -10.11 7.90
C LEU A 132 -7.11 -9.20 6.68
N VAL A 133 -7.25 -7.90 6.91
CA VAL A 133 -7.25 -6.85 5.90
C VAL A 133 -6.19 -5.83 6.25
N VAL A 134 -5.34 -5.50 5.27
CA VAL A 134 -4.45 -4.35 5.33
C VAL A 134 -4.91 -3.32 4.30
N GLU A 135 -5.08 -2.08 4.74
CA GLU A 135 -5.35 -0.93 3.87
C GLU A 135 -4.24 0.11 4.01
N VAL A 136 -3.72 0.58 2.89
CA VAL A 136 -2.82 1.72 2.81
C VAL A 136 -3.52 2.82 2.03
N VAL A 137 -3.82 3.91 2.74
CA VAL A 137 -4.46 5.10 2.17
C VAL A 137 -3.42 6.19 2.01
N ASN A 138 -3.24 6.74 0.81
CA ASN A 138 -2.50 7.99 0.61
C ASN A 138 -3.47 9.11 0.21
N ASN A 139 -3.34 10.28 0.82
CA ASN A 139 -4.28 11.39 0.69
C ASN A 139 -3.93 12.37 -0.44
N THR A 140 -3.43 11.84 -1.56
CA THR A 140 -3.21 12.62 -2.78
C THR A 140 -4.03 12.05 -3.92
N PRO A 141 -4.70 12.90 -4.71
CA PRO A 141 -5.49 12.45 -5.84
C PRO A 141 -4.60 11.81 -6.89
N VAL A 142 -5.02 10.65 -7.38
CA VAL A 142 -4.44 10.02 -8.58
C VAL A 142 -5.03 10.70 -9.81
N ILE A 143 -4.20 10.96 -10.81
CA ILE A 143 -4.64 11.49 -12.10
C ILE A 143 -4.88 10.35 -13.11
N ASP A 144 -5.71 10.61 -14.11
CA ASP A 144 -6.17 9.61 -15.10
C ASP A 144 -5.02 8.85 -15.78
N ILE A 145 -3.92 9.54 -16.10
CA ILE A 145 -2.74 8.90 -16.71
C ILE A 145 -2.03 7.95 -15.76
N GLU A 146 -1.98 8.27 -14.47
CA GLU A 146 -1.40 7.40 -13.43
C GLU A 146 -2.31 6.21 -13.17
N GLU A 147 -3.63 6.42 -13.12
CA GLU A 147 -4.60 5.34 -13.00
C GLU A 147 -4.51 4.37 -14.18
N THR A 148 -4.46 4.88 -15.40
CA THR A 148 -4.32 4.05 -16.62
C THR A 148 -3.04 3.20 -16.56
N ARG A 149 -1.90 3.82 -16.19
CA ARG A 149 -0.63 3.11 -16.03
C ARG A 149 -0.67 2.06 -14.91
N MET A 150 -1.38 2.35 -13.82
CA MET A 150 -1.57 1.43 -12.70
C MET A 150 -2.41 0.22 -13.10
N ARG A 151 -3.52 0.44 -13.80
CA ARG A 151 -4.40 -0.63 -14.31
C ARG A 151 -3.66 -1.53 -15.29
N GLU A 152 -2.86 -0.97 -16.19
CA GLU A 152 -2.05 -1.77 -17.12
C GLU A 152 -1.00 -2.61 -16.39
N LYS A 153 -0.37 -2.08 -15.34
CA LYS A 153 0.54 -2.84 -14.49
C LYS A 153 -0.17 -3.98 -13.76
N MET A 154 -1.36 -3.75 -13.22
CA MET A 154 -2.17 -4.81 -12.61
C MET A 154 -2.55 -5.88 -13.63
N ARG A 155 -2.94 -5.49 -14.85
CA ARG A 155 -3.28 -6.42 -15.93
C ARG A 155 -2.11 -7.32 -16.29
N LYS A 156 -0.93 -6.75 -16.53
CA LYS A 156 0.30 -7.51 -16.81
C LYS A 156 0.73 -8.38 -15.63
N ALA A 157 0.60 -7.86 -14.42
CA ALA A 157 0.93 -8.61 -13.21
C ALA A 157 0.12 -9.91 -13.04
N MET A 158 -1.11 -9.94 -13.56
CA MET A 158 -1.95 -11.14 -13.54
C MET A 158 -1.42 -12.25 -14.47
N GLU A 159 -0.65 -11.90 -15.49
CA GLU A 159 -0.11 -12.85 -16.49
C GLU A 159 1.07 -13.66 -15.93
N TYR A 160 1.83 -13.12 -14.95
CA TYR A 160 2.95 -13.81 -14.33
C TYR A 160 2.50 -15.02 -13.51
N ASN A 161 3.12 -16.18 -13.73
CA ASN A 161 2.79 -17.41 -13.00
C ASN A 161 3.62 -17.56 -11.72
N ASP A 162 4.88 -17.15 -11.76
CA ASP A 162 5.79 -17.24 -10.63
C ASP A 162 6.78 -16.07 -10.56
N ILE A 163 7.54 -16.03 -9.47
CA ILE A 163 8.50 -14.96 -9.18
C ILE A 163 9.72 -15.02 -10.11
N ALA A 164 10.08 -16.18 -10.64
CA ALA A 164 11.24 -16.34 -11.51
C ALA A 164 10.96 -15.74 -12.88
N GLU A 165 9.80 -16.02 -13.47
CA GLU A 165 9.31 -15.42 -14.71
C GLU A 165 9.30 -13.88 -14.59
N PHE A 166 8.80 -13.36 -13.48
CA PHE A 166 8.80 -11.94 -13.21
C PHE A 166 10.20 -11.32 -13.12
N TYR A 167 11.13 -11.94 -12.38
CA TYR A 167 12.50 -11.44 -12.28
C TYR A 167 13.26 -11.53 -13.60
N MET A 168 13.01 -12.56 -14.43
CA MET A 168 13.62 -12.68 -15.75
C MET A 168 13.16 -11.56 -16.68
N ASP A 169 11.85 -11.29 -16.74
CA ASP A 169 11.27 -10.23 -17.57
C ASP A 169 11.64 -8.81 -17.10
N ASN A 170 12.05 -8.67 -15.84
CA ASN A 170 12.33 -7.39 -15.20
C ASN A 170 13.78 -7.26 -14.71
N MET A 171 14.69 -8.11 -15.18
CA MET A 171 16.09 -8.15 -14.71
C MET A 171 16.82 -6.82 -14.96
N ASP A 172 16.50 -6.13 -16.05
CA ASP A 172 17.06 -4.82 -16.40
C ASP A 172 16.26 -3.64 -15.83
N ASN A 173 15.13 -3.90 -15.18
CA ASN A 173 14.30 -2.86 -14.56
C ASN A 173 14.80 -2.56 -13.15
N THR A 174 15.20 -1.30 -12.93
CA THR A 174 15.52 -0.81 -11.58
C THR A 174 14.28 -0.80 -10.67
N GLU A 175 14.49 -1.01 -9.36
CA GLU A 175 13.46 -0.83 -8.33
C GLU A 175 12.79 0.55 -8.48
N GLY A 176 11.55 0.55 -9.01
CA GLY A 176 10.86 1.80 -9.37
C GLY A 176 10.07 1.74 -10.68
N ALA A 177 10.25 0.69 -11.50
CA ALA A 177 9.54 0.52 -12.78
C ALA A 177 8.03 0.17 -12.64
N GLY A 178 7.55 -0.14 -11.43
CA GLY A 178 6.20 -0.71 -11.22
C GLY A 178 6.18 -2.15 -10.76
N LEU A 179 7.33 -2.66 -10.32
CA LEU A 179 7.55 -4.02 -9.86
C LEU A 179 6.69 -4.40 -8.63
N GLY A 180 6.38 -3.44 -7.75
CA GLY A 180 5.68 -3.71 -6.50
C GLY A 180 4.29 -4.33 -6.68
N ILE A 181 3.52 -3.92 -7.69
CA ILE A 181 2.20 -4.51 -7.96
C ILE A 181 2.34 -5.98 -8.37
N ALA A 182 3.28 -6.28 -9.26
CA ALA A 182 3.53 -7.65 -9.70
C ALA A 182 4.04 -8.54 -8.57
N LEU A 183 4.96 -8.04 -7.74
CA LEU A 183 5.44 -8.74 -6.55
C LEU A 183 4.27 -9.10 -5.62
N ILE A 184 3.35 -8.16 -5.35
CA ILE A 184 2.17 -8.43 -4.52
C ILE A 184 1.32 -9.55 -5.12
N MET A 185 1.02 -9.50 -6.43
CA MET A 185 0.21 -10.52 -7.10
C MET A 185 0.85 -11.91 -7.01
N ILE A 186 2.17 -11.98 -7.24
CA ILE A 186 2.92 -13.24 -7.21
C ILE A 186 2.98 -13.82 -5.80
N LEU A 187 3.20 -12.98 -4.78
CA LEU A 187 3.20 -13.39 -3.38
C LEU A 187 1.85 -13.98 -2.94
N LEU A 188 0.73 -13.40 -3.43
CA LEU A 188 -0.59 -13.98 -3.20
C LEU A 188 -0.73 -15.35 -3.89
N LYS A 189 -0.33 -15.46 -5.16
CA LYS A 189 -0.36 -16.72 -5.89
C LYS A 189 0.48 -17.81 -5.22
N SER A 190 1.68 -17.50 -4.73
CA SER A 190 2.56 -18.47 -4.08
C SER A 190 1.97 -19.04 -2.79
N GLU A 191 1.12 -18.28 -2.10
CA GLU A 191 0.39 -18.71 -0.91
C GLU A 191 -1.00 -19.31 -1.24
N ASN A 192 -1.29 -19.56 -2.52
CA ASN A 192 -2.59 -20.00 -3.04
C ASN A 192 -3.76 -19.07 -2.66
N ILE A 193 -3.50 -17.77 -2.56
CA ILE A 193 -4.50 -16.74 -2.30
C ILE A 193 -4.90 -16.09 -3.64
N ASP A 194 -6.20 -15.89 -3.84
CA ASP A 194 -6.72 -15.22 -5.03
C ASP A 194 -6.13 -13.80 -5.18
N PRO A 195 -5.38 -13.50 -6.25
CA PRO A 195 -4.80 -12.17 -6.49
C PRO A 195 -5.85 -11.05 -6.58
N ASN A 196 -7.10 -11.36 -6.89
CA ASN A 196 -8.20 -10.38 -6.91
C ASN A 196 -8.59 -9.85 -5.52
N LEU A 197 -7.99 -10.40 -4.45
CA LEU A 197 -8.07 -9.89 -3.08
C LEU A 197 -7.10 -8.73 -2.81
N PHE A 198 -6.17 -8.46 -3.74
CA PHE A 198 -5.46 -7.19 -3.80
C PHE A 198 -6.13 -6.21 -4.76
N ARG A 199 -6.39 -5.00 -4.28
CA ARG A 199 -7.13 -3.97 -5.03
C ARG A 199 -6.57 -2.59 -4.77
N ILE A 200 -6.71 -1.73 -5.76
CA ILE A 200 -6.47 -0.31 -5.61
C ILE A 200 -7.74 0.43 -6.03
N HIS A 201 -8.26 1.22 -5.10
CA HIS A 201 -9.41 2.08 -5.30
C HIS A 201 -8.94 3.54 -5.25
N THR A 202 -9.43 4.36 -6.17
CA THR A 202 -9.12 5.79 -6.25
C THR A 202 -10.41 6.59 -6.08
N ASP A 203 -10.36 7.66 -5.31
CA ASP A 203 -11.38 8.70 -5.30
C ASP A 203 -10.76 10.08 -5.55
N SER A 204 -11.57 11.14 -5.49
CA SER A 204 -11.12 12.51 -5.76
C SER A 204 -10.08 13.07 -4.78
N SER A 205 -9.86 12.40 -3.64
CA SER A 205 -9.05 12.88 -2.52
C SER A 205 -7.99 11.88 -2.05
N GLU A 206 -8.24 10.59 -2.21
CA GLU A 206 -7.37 9.54 -1.71
C GLU A 206 -7.27 8.34 -2.66
N THR A 207 -6.21 7.56 -2.45
CA THR A 207 -6.01 6.27 -3.08
C THR A 207 -5.82 5.23 -2.00
N ILE A 208 -6.55 4.13 -2.12
CA ILE A 208 -6.64 3.05 -1.15
C ILE A 208 -6.13 1.78 -1.81
N ALA A 209 -4.94 1.34 -1.43
CA ALA A 209 -4.46 -0.01 -1.73
C ALA A 209 -4.91 -0.94 -0.59
N ARG A 210 -5.57 -2.04 -0.94
CA ARG A 210 -6.15 -3.01 0.02
C ARG A 210 -5.71 -4.41 -0.36
N VAL A 211 -5.30 -5.19 0.63
CA VAL A 211 -5.14 -6.64 0.52
C VAL A 211 -5.98 -7.33 1.58
N GLU A 212 -6.69 -8.38 1.19
CA GLU A 212 -7.46 -9.26 2.08
C GLU A 212 -6.83 -10.65 2.09
N ILE A 213 -6.59 -11.20 3.28
CA ILE A 213 -6.02 -12.55 3.49
C ILE A 213 -7.05 -13.41 4.22
N PRO A 214 -7.73 -14.32 3.52
CA PRO A 214 -8.61 -15.31 4.13
C PRO A 214 -7.79 -16.31 4.96
N PHE A 215 -8.27 -16.63 6.16
CA PHE A 215 -7.73 -17.71 6.99
C PHE A 215 -8.60 -18.96 6.92
N THR A 216 -9.88 -18.81 6.54
CA THR A 216 -10.87 -19.88 6.46
C THR A 216 -11.75 -19.73 5.22
N ASP A 217 -12.38 -20.81 4.78
CA ASP A 217 -13.30 -20.80 3.64
C ASP A 217 -14.56 -19.94 3.88
N ASP A 218 -14.93 -19.73 5.15
CA ASP A 218 -16.05 -18.88 5.55
C ASP A 218 -15.77 -17.37 5.43
N TYR A 219 -14.55 -16.98 5.04
CA TYR A 219 -14.18 -15.57 4.94
C TYR A 219 -15.02 -14.84 3.90
N VAL A 220 -15.79 -13.86 4.34
CA VAL A 220 -16.57 -13.00 3.45
C VAL A 220 -15.78 -11.72 3.13
N THR A 221 -15.37 -11.60 1.87
CA THR A 221 -14.63 -10.43 1.37
C THR A 221 -15.40 -9.13 1.58
N ILE A 222 -14.68 -8.01 1.73
CA ILE A 222 -15.30 -6.69 1.86
C ILE A 222 -16.18 -6.38 0.64
N ARG A 223 -15.70 -6.71 -0.56
CA ARG A 223 -16.48 -6.53 -1.81
C ARG A 223 -17.82 -7.25 -1.74
N SER A 224 -17.85 -8.50 -1.29
CA SER A 224 -19.08 -9.28 -1.18
C SER A 224 -20.06 -8.63 -0.19
N LYS A 225 -19.55 -8.09 0.93
CA LYS A 225 -20.38 -7.35 1.91
C LYS A 225 -20.97 -6.07 1.31
N GLU A 226 -20.17 -5.30 0.56
CA GLU A 226 -20.61 -4.07 -0.11
C GLU A 226 -21.73 -4.35 -1.14
N ILE A 227 -21.58 -5.39 -1.96
CA ILE A 227 -22.59 -5.79 -2.96
C ILE A 227 -23.90 -6.21 -2.28
N ASN A 228 -23.81 -7.03 -1.23
CA ASN A 228 -25.00 -7.53 -0.52
C ASN A 228 -25.78 -6.41 0.19
N GLN A 229 -25.10 -5.38 0.69
CA GLN A 229 -25.76 -4.21 1.30
C GLN A 229 -26.51 -3.35 0.29
N VAL A 230 -25.97 -3.21 -0.94
CA VAL A 230 -26.66 -2.49 -2.02
C VAL A 230 -27.86 -3.28 -2.55
N GLY A 231 -27.79 -4.62 -2.54
CA GLY A 231 -28.90 -5.50 -2.92
C GLY A 231 -30.07 -5.51 -1.94
N ASN A 232 -29.80 -5.37 -0.63
CA ASN A 232 -30.84 -5.35 0.42
C ASN A 232 -31.50 -3.98 0.63
N ASN A 233 -31.02 -2.91 -0.03
CA ASN A 233 -31.58 -1.56 0.02
C ASN A 233 -32.35 -1.20 -1.27
N LYS A 234 -32.74 -2.19 -2.08
CA LYS A 234 -33.66 -2.07 -3.22
C LYS A 234 -34.92 -2.87 -2.94
#